data_AF-A0A497CWI4-F1
#
_entry.id   AF-A0A497CWI4-F1
#
_cell.length_a   1.000
_cell.length_b   1.000
_cell.length_c   1.000
_cell.angle_alpha   90.00
_cell.angle_beta   90.00
_cell.angle_gamma   90.00
#
_symmetry.space_group_name_H-M   'P 1'
#
loop_
_entity.id
_entity.type
_entity.pdbx_description
1 polymer ?
#
loop_
_entity_poly.entity_id
_entity_poly.type
_entity_poly.pdbx_seq_one_letter_code
_entity_poly.pdbx_strand_id
1 'polypeptide(L)' 'MIIDKKYIVDDNNKKLAVQLSIETFRKIEEALENYSLYQLMNEDKSEILSVAEAKEYYQNLENESSIQ' A
#
# COMPACT_ATOMS: atom_id res chain seq x y z
N MET A 1 -4.36 18.36 9.27
CA MET A 1 -5.24 17.22 9.58
C MET A 1 -5.06 16.88 11.05
N ILE A 2 -6.12 16.98 11.85
CA ILE A 2 -6.07 16.57 13.26
C ILE A 2 -6.66 15.16 13.32
N ILE A 3 -5.86 14.18 13.77
CA ILE A 3 -6.33 12.82 14.01
C ILE A 3 -6.96 12.79 15.40
N ASP A 4 -8.28 12.62 15.46
CA ASP A 4 -8.99 12.44 16.72
C ASP A 4 -8.70 11.06 17.29
N LYS A 5 -7.88 11.03 18.35
CA LYS A 5 -7.36 9.81 18.96
C LYS A 5 -7.63 9.81 20.45
N LYS A 6 -8.09 8.67 20.94
CA LYS A 6 -8.26 8.42 22.37
C LYS A 6 -7.19 7.44 22.84
N TYR A 7 -6.72 7.61 24.05
CA TYR A 7 -5.73 6.69 24.65
C TYR A 7 -6.43 5.78 25.65
N ILE A 8 -6.11 4.50 25.57
CA ILE A 8 -6.41 3.53 26.62
C ILE A 8 -5.17 3.51 27.52
N VAL A 9 -5.35 3.79 28.80
CA VAL A 9 -4.27 3.88 29.79
C VAL A 9 -4.44 2.84 30.89
N ASP A 10 -3.34 2.46 31.54
CA ASP A 10 -3.36 1.65 32.77
C ASP A 10 -3.56 2.51 34.02
N ASP A 11 -3.56 1.88 35.21
CA ASP A 11 -3.73 2.53 36.50
C ASP A 11 -2.63 3.54 36.84
N ASN A 12 -1.46 3.44 36.19
CA ASN A 12 -0.34 4.38 36.33
C ASN A 12 -0.39 5.48 35.26
N ASN A 13 -1.52 5.63 34.55
CA ASN A 13 -1.70 6.56 33.44
C ASN A 13 -0.72 6.32 32.27
N LYS A 14 -0.18 5.10 32.15
CA LYS A 14 0.68 4.71 31.03
C LYS A 14 -0.21 4.36 29.84
N LYS A 15 0.08 4.96 28.68
CA LYS A 15 -0.62 4.68 27.42
C LYS A 15 -0.32 3.25 26.95
N LEU A 16 -1.36 2.44 26.84
CA LEU A 16 -1.28 1.05 26.37
C LEU A 16 -1.70 0.92 24.90
N ALA A 17 -2.74 1.65 24.50
CA ALA A 17 -3.26 1.59 23.14
C ALA A 17 -3.85 2.93 22.70
N VAL A 18 -4.05 3.07 21.39
CA VAL A 18 -4.75 4.18 20.76
C VAL A 18 -6.03 3.66 20.13
N GLN A 19 -7.13 4.36 20.38
CA GLN A 19 -8.41 4.13 19.71
C GLN A 19 -8.62 5.23 18.68
N LEU A 20 -8.94 4.82 17.45
CA LEU A 20 -9.22 5.66 16.29
C LEU A 20 -10.55 5.24 15.68
N SER A 21 -11.19 6.13 14.91
CA SER A 21 -12.26 5.70 14.02
C SER A 21 -11.69 4.75 12.96
N ILE A 22 -12.50 3.78 12.54
CA ILE A 22 -12.07 2.83 11.50
C ILE A 22 -11.70 3.54 10.19
N GLU A 23 -12.39 4.64 9.87
CA GLU A 23 -12.08 5.48 8.70
C GLU A 23 -10.68 6.08 8.81
N THR A 24 -10.31 6.59 9.99
CA THR A 24 -8.98 7.17 10.21
C THR A 24 -7.89 6.11 10.13
N PHE A 25 -8.13 4.93 10.72
CA PHE A 25 -7.21 3.81 10.64
C PHE A 25 -6.94 3.39 9.19
N ARG A 26 -8.00 3.21 8.38
CA ARG A 26 -7.86 2.87 6.95
C ARG A 26 -7.11 3.91 6.15
N LYS A 27 -7.33 5.20 6.42
CA LYS A 27 -6.57 6.29 5.76
C LYS A 27 -5.07 6.23 6.09
N ILE A 28 -4.72 5.78 7.30
CA ILE A 28 -3.33 5.58 7.68
C ILE A 28 -2.74 4.38 6.92
N GLU A 29 -3.47 3.26 6.85
CA GLU A 29 -3.05 2.09 6.06
C GLU A 29 -2.84 2.44 4.59
N GLU A 30 -3.82 3.07 3.95
CA GLU A 30 -3.76 3.49 2.55
C GLU A 30 -2.54 4.39 2.29
N ALA A 31 -2.26 5.35 3.17
CA ALA A 31 -1.10 6.23 3.02
C ALA A 31 0.23 5.46 3.12
N LEU A 32 0.32 4.48 4.02
CA LEU A 32 1.51 3.64 4.19
C LEU A 32 1.70 2.69 3.01
N GLU A 33 0.64 2.06 2.53
CA GLU A 33 0.65 1.16 1.37
C GLU A 33 1.02 1.91 0.09
N ASN A 34 0.39 3.06 -0.17
CA ASN A 34 0.70 3.89 -1.34
C ASN A 34 2.16 4.36 -1.33
N TYR A 35 2.68 4.78 -0.18
CA TYR A 35 4.09 5.16 -0.06
C TYR A 35 5.03 3.98 -0.33
N SER A 36 4.73 2.82 0.25
CA SER A 36 5.55 1.62 0.09
C SER A 36 5.54 1.14 -1.36
N LEU A 37 4.38 1.15 -2.01
CA LEU A 37 4.23 0.83 -3.43
C LEU A 37 5.01 1.80 -4.31
N TYR A 38 4.94 3.11 -4.03
CA TYR A 38 5.71 4.11 -4.75
C TYR A 38 7.22 3.89 -4.64
N GLN A 39 7.73 3.53 -3.45
CA GLN A 39 9.14 3.20 -3.29
C GLN A 39 9.51 1.93 -4.06
N LEU A 40 8.68 0.90 -4.02
CA LEU A 40 8.90 -0.33 -4.79
C LEU A 40 8.95 -0.05 -6.30
N MET A 41 8.07 0.81 -6.80
CA MET A 41 8.06 1.24 -8.21
C MET A 41 9.30 2.07 -8.58
N ASN A 42 9.84 2.86 -7.66
CA ASN A 42 11.06 3.64 -7.90
C ASN A 42 12.35 2.81 -7.83
N GLU A 43 12.36 1.76 -7.01
CA GLU A 43 13.47 0.81 -6.94
C GLU A 43 13.53 -0.07 -8.19
N ASP A 44 12.39 -0.25 -8.86
CA ASP A 44 12.31 -0.94 -10.13
C ASP A 44 13.05 -0.17 -11.22
N LYS A 45 14.10 -0.79 -11.77
CA LYS A 45 14.91 -0.27 -12.88
C LYS A 45 14.51 -0.89 -14.21
N SER A 46 13.39 -1.61 -14.24
CA SER A 46 12.84 -2.18 -15.46
C SER A 46 12.59 -1.10 -16.51
N GLU A 47 12.62 -1.51 -17.77
CA GLU A 47 12.35 -0.62 -18.89
C GLU A 47 10.92 -0.08 -18.82
N ILE A 48 10.76 1.21 -19.10
CA ILE A 48 9.45 1.85 -19.20
C ILE A 48 8.86 1.51 -20.57
N LEU A 49 7.86 0.65 -20.58
CA LEU A 49 7.16 0.26 -21.80
C LEU A 49 6.13 1.31 -22.22
N SER A 50 5.99 1.52 -23.53
CA SER A 50 4.82 2.18 -24.10
C SER A 50 3.57 1.33 -23.88
N VAL A 51 2.40 1.95 -24.02
CA VAL A 51 1.11 1.24 -23.90
C VAL A 51 1.00 0.07 -24.88
N ALA A 52 1.60 0.18 -26.07
CA ALA A 52 1.60 -0.91 -27.07
C ALA A 52 2.48 -2.07 -26.61
N GLU A 53 3.73 -1.78 -26.22
CA GLU A 53 4.68 -2.78 -25.72
C GLU A 53 4.18 -3.46 -24.45
N ALA A 54 3.58 -2.71 -23.53
CA ALA A 54 2.98 -3.27 -22.32
C ALA A 54 1.84 -4.25 -22.66
N LYS A 55 0.95 -3.89 -23.60
CA LYS A 55 -0.14 -4.78 -24.03
C LYS A 55 0.38 -6.07 -24.68
N GLU A 56 1.38 -5.96 -25.55
CA GLU A 56 2.01 -7.11 -26.19
C GLU A 56 2.69 -8.01 -25.16
N TYR A 57 3.44 -7.42 -24.21
CA TYR A 57 4.07 -8.13 -23.11
C TYR A 57 3.06 -8.93 -22.27
N TYR A 58 1.93 -8.31 -21.88
CA TYR A 58 0.88 -9.00 -21.13
C TYR A 58 0.21 -10.13 -21.92
N GLN A 59 -0.05 -9.93 -23.22
CA GLN A 59 -0.60 -10.97 -24.08
C GLN A 59 0.33 -12.18 -24.18
N ASN A 60 1.64 -11.94 -24.27
CA ASN A 60 2.63 -13.02 -24.32
C ASN A 60 2.72 -13.78 -22.99
N LEU A 61 2.63 -13.10 -21.85
CA LEU A 61 2.57 -13.75 -20.53
C LEU A 61 1.36 -14.67 -20.36
N GLU A 62 0.17 -14.25 -20.81
CA GLU A 62 -1.03 -15.10 -20.77
C GLU A 62 -0.89 -16.36 -21.64
N ASN A 63 -0.24 -16.22 -22.80
CA ASN A 63 0.02 -17.33 -23.70
C ASN A 63 1.04 -18.32 -23.11
N GLU A 64 2.13 -17.84 -22.51
CA GLU A 64 3.11 -18.70 -21.81
C GLU A 64 2.50 -19.43 -20.61
N SER A 65 1.63 -18.75 -19.86
CA SER A 65 0.91 -19.33 -18.72
C SER A 65 -0.11 -20.39 -19.12
N SER A 66 -0.59 -20.35 -20.36
CA SER A 66 -1.58 -21.29 -20.92
C SER A 66 -0.93 -22.51 -21.59
N ILE A 67 0.40 -22.58 -21.66
CA ILE A 67 1.18 -23.68 -22.24
C ILE A 67 1.70 -24.66 -21.15
N GLN A 68 1.34 -24.46 -19.87
CA GLN A 68 1.61 -25.39 -18.76
C GLN A 68 0.44 -26.29 -18.40
#